data_AF-A0A1M4NHH3-F1
#
_entry.id   AF-A0A1M4NHH3-F1
#
_cell.length_a   1.000
_cell.length_b   1.000
_cell.length_c   1.000
_cell.angle_alpha   90.00
_cell.angle_beta   90.00
_cell.angle_gamma   90.00
#
_symmetry.space_group_name_H-M   'P 1'
#
loop_
_entity.id
_entity.type
_entity.pdbx_description
1 polymer ?
#
loop_
_entity_poly.entity_id
_entity_poly.type
_entity_poly.pdbx_seq_one_letter_code
_entity_poly.pdbx_strand_id
1 'polypeptide(L)'
;MRLKNPNAHRKSKLKSGGKRMVFILDAKSAAALKELSHKHKISMTKIIETMILEQKPFCQQNKWLLKTIALMQEHKNLYTSLNTTFSNLNQIARHLNIYALTGETINDALLAQTQAQVQHCAKQLELLKLLVLKNIILLSHKNKIQKKKQ
;
A
#
# COMPACT_ATOMS: atom_id res chain seq x y z
N MET A 1 28.73 -8.79 -31.58
CA MET A 1 27.78 -9.35 -30.59
C MET A 1 26.55 -8.46 -30.52
N ARG A 2 25.37 -8.94 -30.96
CA ARG A 2 24.11 -8.17 -30.83
C ARG A 2 23.60 -8.33 -29.40
N LEU A 3 23.66 -7.25 -28.61
CA LEU A 3 23.01 -7.19 -27.30
C LEU A 3 21.50 -7.30 -27.51
N LYS A 4 20.89 -8.39 -27.04
CA LYS A 4 19.43 -8.53 -27.00
C LYS A 4 18.90 -7.49 -26.03
N ASN A 5 18.00 -6.62 -26.51
CA ASN A 5 17.28 -5.66 -25.67
C ASN A 5 16.68 -6.38 -24.44
N PRO A 6 16.82 -5.83 -23.23
CA PRO A 6 16.15 -6.38 -22.06
C PRO A 6 14.64 -6.27 -22.27
N ASN A 7 13.96 -7.41 -22.33
CA ASN A 7 12.50 -7.45 -22.43
C ASN A 7 11.88 -6.81 -21.17
N ALA A 8 11.46 -5.55 -21.29
CA ALA A 8 10.96 -4.73 -20.19
C ALA A 8 9.69 -5.26 -19.50
N HIS A 9 9.05 -6.33 -20.00
CA HIS A 9 7.83 -6.86 -19.40
C HIS A 9 7.79 -8.38 -19.46
N ARG A 10 8.24 -9.04 -18.39
CA ARG A 10 7.78 -10.40 -18.09
C ARG A 10 6.30 -10.28 -17.72
N LYS A 11 5.41 -10.50 -18.70
CA LYS A 11 3.96 -10.48 -18.46
C LYS A 11 3.62 -11.50 -17.38
N SER A 12 3.26 -11.02 -16.20
CA SER A 12 2.51 -11.78 -15.21
C SER A 12 1.31 -12.43 -15.91
N LYS A 13 1.01 -13.70 -15.60
CA LYS A 13 -0.13 -14.45 -16.18
C LYS A 13 -1.52 -13.86 -15.84
N LEU A 14 -1.58 -12.69 -15.22
CA LEU A 14 -2.82 -12.00 -14.87
C LEU A 14 -3.21 -11.04 -15.99
N LYS A 15 -4.38 -11.30 -16.60
CA LYS A 15 -4.93 -10.53 -17.73
C LYS A 15 -5.22 -9.05 -17.42
N SER A 16 -5.14 -8.66 -16.16
CA SER A 16 -5.08 -7.27 -15.72
C SER A 16 -4.00 -7.16 -14.65
N GLY A 17 -3.11 -6.18 -14.77
CA GLY A 17 -2.07 -5.86 -13.77
C GLY A 17 -2.65 -5.31 -12.46
N GLY A 18 -3.75 -5.90 -11.96
CA GLY A 18 -4.41 -5.50 -10.73
C GLY A 18 -3.47 -5.70 -9.54
N LYS A 19 -3.21 -4.61 -8.82
CA LYS A 19 -2.47 -4.63 -7.56
C LYS A 19 -3.24 -5.53 -6.59
N ARG A 20 -2.62 -6.66 -6.20
CA ARG A 20 -3.21 -7.60 -5.23
C ARG A 20 -2.83 -7.19 -3.82
N MET A 21 -3.82 -7.09 -2.95
CA MET A 21 -3.61 -6.90 -1.52
C MET A 21 -3.98 -8.20 -0.80
N VAL A 22 -3.05 -8.73 -0.01
CA VAL A 22 -3.22 -9.98 0.75
C VAL A 22 -3.45 -9.63 2.21
N PHE A 23 -4.47 -10.24 2.80
CA PHE A 23 -4.82 -10.05 4.20
C PHE A 23 -4.67 -11.35 4.97
N ILE A 24 -4.10 -11.25 6.17
CA ILE A 24 -4.04 -12.35 7.12
C ILE A 24 -5.06 -12.03 8.22
N LEU A 25 -5.98 -12.96 8.43
CA LEU A 25 -7.06 -12.86 9.42
C LEU A 25 -6.78 -13.81 10.58
N ASP A 26 -7.12 -13.39 11.80
CA ASP A 26 -7.25 -14.36 12.89
C ASP A 26 -8.46 -15.28 12.66
N ALA A 27 -8.44 -16.47 13.25
CA ALA A 27 -9.45 -17.50 13.02
C ALA A 27 -10.88 -17.02 13.32
N LYS A 28 -11.05 -16.17 14.34
CA LYS A 28 -12.35 -15.62 14.75
C LYS A 28 -12.89 -14.63 13.72
N SER A 29 -12.02 -13.77 13.20
CA SER A 29 -12.34 -12.80 12.15
C SER A 29 -12.65 -13.50 10.82
N ALA A 30 -11.93 -14.58 10.50
CA ALA A 30 -12.20 -15.41 9.33
C ALA A 30 -13.56 -16.13 9.43
N ALA A 31 -13.88 -16.71 10.59
CA ALA A 31 -15.17 -17.35 10.83
C ALA A 31 -16.33 -16.34 10.71
N ALA A 32 -16.21 -15.18 11.36
CA ALA A 32 -17.20 -14.12 11.27
C ALA A 32 -17.39 -13.59 9.83
N LEU A 33 -16.30 -13.47 9.07
CA LEU A 33 -16.37 -13.06 7.67
C LEU A 33 -17.08 -14.11 6.80
N LYS A 34 -16.86 -15.39 7.09
CA LYS A 34 -17.53 -16.51 6.41
C LYS A 34 -19.03 -16.51 6.70
N GLU A 35 -19.43 -16.29 7.96
CA GLU A 35 -20.84 -16.14 8.34
C GLU A 35 -21.52 -14.99 7.61
N LEU A 36 -20.87 -13.81 7.55
CA LEU A 36 -21.38 -12.67 6.80
C LEU A 36 -21.49 -12.95 5.31
N SER A 37 -20.52 -13.66 4.74
CA SER A 37 -20.54 -14.09 3.34
C SER A 37 -21.75 -14.98 3.04
N HIS A 38 -22.05 -15.93 3.92
CA HIS A 38 -23.23 -16.78 3.79
C HIS A 38 -24.53 -15.98 3.98
N LYS A 39 -24.61 -15.13 5.01
CA LYS A 39 -25.81 -14.33 5.32
C LYS A 39 -26.19 -13.38 4.18
N HIS A 40 -25.19 -12.71 3.59
CA HIS A 40 -25.42 -11.72 2.55
C HIS A 40 -25.31 -12.28 1.12
N LYS A 41 -24.99 -13.58 0.96
CA LYS A 41 -24.78 -14.24 -0.35
C LYS A 41 -23.76 -13.51 -1.24
N ILE A 42 -22.73 -12.94 -0.63
CA ILE A 42 -21.66 -12.18 -1.30
C ILE A 42 -20.32 -12.81 -0.91
N SER A 43 -19.31 -12.76 -1.79
CA SER A 43 -17.99 -13.31 -1.49
C SER A 43 -17.32 -12.57 -0.31
N MET A 44 -16.53 -13.30 0.48
CA MET A 44 -15.72 -12.72 1.56
C MET A 44 -14.84 -11.56 1.07
N THR A 45 -14.26 -11.68 -0.13
CA THR A 45 -13.46 -10.62 -0.76
C THR A 45 -14.27 -9.36 -0.98
N LYS A 46 -15.48 -9.48 -1.54
CA LYS A 46 -16.32 -8.32 -1.83
C LYS A 46 -16.80 -7.64 -0.55
N ILE A 47 -17.05 -8.40 0.52
CA ILE A 47 -17.33 -7.84 1.84
C ILE A 47 -16.15 -7.03 2.37
N ILE A 48 -14.93 -7.58 2.30
CA ILE A 48 -13.71 -6.86 2.71
C ILE A 48 -13.52 -5.59 1.86
N GLU A 49 -13.66 -5.68 0.54
CA GLU A 49 -13.53 -4.55 -0.37
C GLU A 49 -14.51 -3.42 -0.01
N THR A 50 -15.79 -3.74 0.17
CA THR A 50 -16.81 -2.77 0.56
C THR A 50 -16.50 -2.15 1.92
N MET A 51 -16.07 -2.94 2.91
CA MET A 51 -15.68 -2.41 4.23
C MET A 51 -14.46 -1.47 4.15
N ILE A 52 -13.49 -1.76 3.28
CA ILE A 52 -12.25 -0.97 3.11
C ILE A 52 -12.47 0.30 2.27
N LEU A 53 -13.34 0.23 1.26
CA LEU A 53 -13.57 1.32 0.31
C LEU A 53 -14.67 2.27 0.80
N GLU A 54 -15.78 1.72 1.28
CA GLU A 54 -16.97 2.51 1.62
C GLU A 54 -17.00 2.88 3.12
N GLN A 55 -16.09 2.34 3.94
CA GLN A 55 -16.06 2.49 5.39
C GLN A 55 -17.40 2.11 6.07
N LYS A 56 -18.28 1.40 5.36
CA LYS A 56 -19.58 0.94 5.86
C LYS A 56 -19.42 -0.44 6.51
N PRO A 57 -19.64 -0.56 7.83
CA PRO A 57 -19.62 -1.85 8.47
C PRO A 57 -20.87 -2.65 8.07
N PHE A 58 -20.70 -3.84 7.49
CA PHE A 58 -21.81 -4.82 7.38
C PHE A 58 -22.31 -5.27 8.76
N CYS A 59 -21.49 -5.12 9.80
CA CYS A 59 -21.84 -5.44 11.17
C CYS A 59 -21.09 -4.50 12.13
N GLN A 60 -21.80 -3.56 12.76
CA GLN A 60 -21.24 -2.67 13.79
C GLN A 60 -20.91 -3.41 15.10
N GLN A 61 -21.40 -4.65 15.28
CA GLN A 61 -21.34 -5.36 16.56
C GLN A 61 -20.18 -6.38 16.63
N ASN A 62 -19.54 -6.73 15.51
CA ASN A 62 -18.48 -7.74 15.54
C ASN A 62 -17.10 -7.12 15.84
N LYS A 63 -16.77 -7.06 17.13
CA LYS A 63 -15.52 -6.50 17.67
C LYS A 63 -14.24 -7.05 17.03
N TRP A 64 -14.25 -8.31 16.58
CA TRP A 64 -13.09 -8.96 15.96
C TRP A 64 -12.86 -8.45 14.52
N LEU A 65 -13.94 -8.35 13.75
CA LEU A 65 -13.90 -7.77 12.40
C LEU A 65 -13.53 -6.28 12.44
N LEU A 66 -14.08 -5.50 13.37
CA LEU A 66 -13.75 -4.07 13.49
C LEU A 66 -12.24 -3.82 13.69
N LYS A 67 -11.60 -4.59 14.58
CA LYS A 67 -10.15 -4.49 14.80
C LYS A 67 -9.35 -4.83 13.56
N THR A 68 -9.77 -5.87 12.85
CA THR A 68 -9.14 -6.30 11.60
C THR A 68 -9.31 -5.24 10.52
N ILE A 69 -10.50 -4.67 10.36
CA ILE A 69 -10.79 -3.60 9.39
C ILE A 69 -9.92 -2.36 9.66
N ALA A 70 -9.82 -1.93 10.91
CA ALA A 70 -8.95 -0.80 11.27
C ALA A 70 -7.49 -1.04 10.87
N LEU A 71 -6.98 -2.25 11.12
CA LEU A 71 -5.63 -2.64 10.68
C LEU A 71 -5.50 -2.68 9.15
N MET A 72 -6.53 -3.18 8.45
CA MET A 72 -6.54 -3.20 6.99
C MET A 72 -6.54 -1.79 6.39
N GLN A 73 -7.27 -0.85 6.99
CA GLN A 73 -7.31 0.55 6.56
C GLN A 73 -5.95 1.24 6.77
N GLU A 74 -5.32 1.04 7.93
CA GLU A 74 -3.97 1.55 8.21
C GLU A 74 -2.95 0.97 7.22
N HIS A 75 -3.02 -0.34 6.93
CA HIS A 75 -2.17 -0.97 5.93
C HIS A 75 -2.43 -0.44 4.52
N LYS A 76 -3.69 -0.22 4.12
CA LYS A 76 -4.03 0.37 2.82
C LYS A 76 -3.42 1.77 2.67
N ASN A 77 -3.51 2.58 3.72
CA ASN A 77 -2.92 3.93 3.72
C ASN A 77 -1.40 3.83 3.55
N LEU A 78 -0.75 2.95 4.31
CA LEU A 78 0.68 2.69 4.19
C LEU A 78 1.09 2.24 2.77
N TYR A 79 0.39 1.26 2.19
CA TYR A 79 0.65 0.77 0.83
C TYR A 79 0.44 1.84 -0.23
N THR A 80 -0.61 2.66 -0.08
CA THR A 80 -0.91 3.74 -1.02
C THR A 80 0.18 4.81 -0.94
N SER A 81 0.56 5.23 0.26
CA SER A 81 1.66 6.17 0.47
C SER A 81 2.98 5.66 -0.12
N LEU A 82 3.36 4.41 0.15
CA LEU A 82 4.55 3.75 -0.43
C LEU A 82 4.53 3.84 -1.96
N ASN A 83 3.44 3.41 -2.56
CA ASN A 83 3.32 3.37 -4.01
C ASN A 83 3.40 4.77 -4.63
N THR A 84 2.80 5.77 -4.01
CA THR A 84 2.90 7.17 -4.45
C THR A 84 4.33 7.68 -4.35
N THR A 85 5.02 7.44 -3.23
CA THR A 85 6.41 7.87 -3.03
C THR A 85 7.35 7.26 -4.08
N PHE A 86 7.30 5.94 -4.31
CA PHE A 86 8.14 5.30 -5.33
C PHE A 86 7.79 5.73 -6.75
N SER A 87 6.51 6.01 -7.04
CA SER A 87 6.12 6.57 -8.33
C SER A 87 6.73 7.96 -8.56
N ASN A 88 6.72 8.82 -7.53
CA ASN A 88 7.30 10.16 -7.59
C ASN A 88 8.83 10.09 -7.78
N LEU A 89 9.52 9.21 -7.05
CA LEU A 89 10.95 8.97 -7.22
C LEU A 89 11.29 8.49 -8.63
N ASN A 90 10.49 7.59 -9.20
CA ASN A 90 10.68 7.11 -10.57
C ASN A 90 10.48 8.21 -11.61
N GLN A 91 9.53 9.13 -11.40
CA GLN A 91 9.33 10.27 -12.30
C GLN A 91 10.54 11.20 -12.28
N ILE A 92 11.03 11.56 -11.08
CA ILE A 92 12.25 12.36 -10.92
C ILE A 92 13.43 11.70 -11.63
N ALA A 93 13.67 10.41 -11.38
CA ALA A 93 14.76 9.67 -12.02
C ALA A 93 14.62 9.64 -13.55
N ARG A 94 13.39 9.46 -14.06
CA ARG A 94 13.13 9.50 -15.51
C ARG A 94 13.46 10.87 -16.10
N HIS A 95 13.05 11.96 -15.46
CA HIS A 95 13.37 13.31 -15.93
C HIS A 95 14.88 13.52 -15.97
N LEU A 96 15.59 13.22 -14.88
CA LEU A 96 17.06 13.33 -14.82
C LEU A 96 17.76 12.50 -15.92
N ASN A 97 17.30 11.27 -16.16
CA ASN A 97 17.84 10.41 -17.21
C ASN A 97 17.60 10.99 -18.62
N ILE A 98 16.44 11.59 -18.88
CA ILE A 98 16.16 12.22 -20.17
C ILE A 98 17.14 13.38 -20.41
N TYR A 99 17.34 14.26 -19.43
CA TYR A 99 18.29 15.38 -19.55
C TYR A 99 19.73 14.92 -19.77
N ALA A 100 20.17 13.88 -19.05
CA ALA A 100 21.49 13.29 -19.27
C ALA A 100 21.67 12.72 -20.69
N LEU A 101 20.59 12.20 -21.30
CA LEU A 101 20.62 11.62 -22.64
C LEU A 101 20.49 12.67 -23.75
N THR A 102 19.74 13.75 -23.54
CA THR A 102 19.54 14.81 -24.55
C THR A 102 20.65 15.85 -24.57
N GLY A 103 21.45 15.95 -23.50
CA GLY A 103 22.51 16.97 -23.38
C GLY A 103 21.96 18.39 -23.23
N GLU A 104 20.65 18.53 -23.00
CA GLU A 104 20.01 19.82 -22.76
C GLU A 104 20.42 20.37 -21.39
N THR A 105 20.81 21.64 -21.35
CA THR A 105 21.03 22.34 -20.08
C THR A 105 19.71 22.43 -19.32
N ILE A 106 19.72 21.98 -18.07
CA ILE A 106 18.59 22.12 -17.15
C ILE A 106 18.27 23.62 -17.01
N ASN A 107 17.07 24.03 -17.43
CA ASN A 107 16.61 25.41 -17.24
C ASN A 107 16.10 25.62 -15.80
N ASP A 108 16.08 26.88 -15.36
CA ASP A 108 15.73 27.23 -13.97
C ASP A 108 14.30 26.82 -13.59
N ALA A 109 13.37 26.84 -14.54
CA ALA A 109 11.99 26.43 -14.32
C ALA A 109 11.87 24.94 -13.97
N LEU A 110 12.58 24.08 -14.71
CA LEU A 110 12.65 22.66 -14.43
C LEU A 110 13.43 22.37 -13.14
N LEU A 111 14.52 23.11 -12.88
CA LEU A 111 15.27 22.97 -11.63
C LEU A 111 14.35 23.23 -10.43
N ALA A 112 13.59 24.33 -10.46
CA ALA A 112 12.61 24.66 -9.43
C ALA A 112 11.51 23.59 -9.32
N GLN A 113 11.00 23.07 -10.44
CA GLN A 113 10.00 22.00 -10.45
C GLN A 113 10.54 20.70 -9.84
N THR A 114 11.74 20.30 -10.20
CA THR A 114 12.41 19.10 -9.68
C THR A 114 12.70 19.26 -8.19
N GLN A 115 13.16 20.42 -7.76
CA GLN A 115 13.38 20.74 -6.35
C GLN A 115 12.08 20.65 -5.55
N ALA A 116 10.97 21.19 -6.06
CA ALA A 116 9.66 21.07 -5.42
C ALA A 116 9.19 19.61 -5.32
N GLN A 117 9.38 18.81 -6.38
CA GLN A 117 9.05 17.39 -6.38
C GLN A 117 9.89 16.60 -5.37
N VAL A 118 11.19 16.89 -5.28
CA VAL A 118 12.12 16.27 -4.31
C VAL A 118 11.71 16.63 -2.88
N GLN A 119 11.43 17.90 -2.60
CA GLN A 119 10.98 18.35 -1.27
C GLN A 119 9.65 17.71 -0.88
N HIS A 120 8.71 17.62 -1.81
CA HIS A 120 7.44 16.93 -1.58
C HIS A 120 7.66 15.44 -1.30
N CYS A 121 8.55 14.78 -2.04
CA CYS A 121 8.91 13.38 -1.82
C CYS A 121 9.54 13.16 -0.44
N ALA A 122 10.43 14.06 0.00
CA ALA A 122 11.04 14.01 1.33
C ALA A 122 9.98 14.05 2.45
N LYS A 123 9.00 14.96 2.35
CA LYS A 123 7.87 15.02 3.31
C LYS A 123 7.04 13.74 3.30
N GLN A 124 6.78 13.16 2.12
CA GLN A 124 6.06 11.89 2.01
C GLN A 124 6.84 10.72 2.63
N LEU A 125 8.17 10.71 2.50
CA LEU A 125 9.05 9.72 3.12
C LEU A 125 9.02 9.83 4.66
N GLU A 126 9.00 11.04 5.21
CA GLU A 126 8.85 11.24 6.66
C GLU A 126 7.51 10.71 7.17
N LEU A 127 6.41 11.03 6.49
CA LEU A 127 5.09 10.51 6.83
C LEU A 127 5.08 8.98 6.77
N LEU A 128 5.68 8.40 5.73
CA LEU A 128 5.81 6.96 5.57
C LEU A 128 6.59 6.34 6.73
N LYS A 129 7.72 6.94 7.12
CA LYS A 129 8.53 6.51 8.27
C LYS A 129 7.70 6.49 9.55
N LEU A 130 6.90 7.53 9.80
CA LEU A 130 6.00 7.59 10.96
C LEU A 130 4.95 6.48 10.92
N LEU A 131 4.32 6.23 9.76
CA LEU A 131 3.34 5.14 9.60
C LEU A 131 3.97 3.77 9.83
N VAL A 132 5.19 3.53 9.35
CA VAL A 132 5.93 2.28 9.60
C VAL A 132 6.23 2.12 11.09
N LEU A 133 6.74 3.17 11.75
CA LEU A 133 7.03 3.13 13.19
C LEU A 133 5.77 2.86 14.03
N LYS A 134 4.64 3.52 13.72
CA LYS A 134 3.34 3.26 14.34
C LYS A 134 2.94 1.79 14.22
N ASN A 135 3.12 1.19 13.04
CA ASN A 135 2.83 -0.23 12.82
C ASN A 135 3.77 -1.15 13.61
N ILE A 136 5.08 -0.86 13.67
CA ILE A 136 6.04 -1.61 14.49
C ILE A 136 5.65 -1.59 15.97
N ILE A 137 5.24 -0.42 16.50
CA ILE A 137 4.79 -0.27 17.89
C ILE A 137 3.52 -1.10 18.13
N LEU A 138 2.54 -1.03 17.23
CA LEU A 138 1.30 -1.83 17.33
C LEU A 138 1.56 -3.34 17.36
N LEU A 139 2.52 -3.82 16.55
CA LEU A 139 2.94 -5.22 16.55
C LEU A 139 3.68 -5.59 17.85
N SER A 140 4.57 -4.70 18.34
CA SER A 140 5.38 -4.92 19.54
C SER A 140 4.52 -4.99 20.81
N HIS A 141 3.49 -4.15 20.92
CA HIS A 141 2.54 -4.20 22.05
C HIS A 141 1.72 -5.51 22.09
N LYS A 142 1.34 -6.07 20.92
CA LYS A 142 0.66 -7.37 20.85
C LYS A 142 1.54 -8.51 21.38
N ASN A 143 2.83 -8.51 21.04
CA ASN A 143 3.78 -9.54 21.47
C ASN A 143 4.05 -9.50 22.99
N LYS A 144 4.11 -8.31 23.61
CA LYS A 144 4.25 -8.19 25.07
C LYS A 144 3.04 -8.71 25.85
N ILE A 145 1.82 -8.54 25.32
CA ILE A 145 0.60 -9.06 25.95
C ILE A 145 0.52 -10.58 25.84
N GLN A 146 0.96 -11.17 24.74
CA GLN A 146 1.01 -12.64 24.58
C GLN A 146 2.02 -13.29 25.53
N LYS A 147 3.21 -12.68 25.73
CA LYS A 147 4.21 -13.18 26.68
C LYS A 147 3.80 -13.11 28.16
N LYS A 148 2.83 -12.27 28.52
CA LYS A 148 2.30 -12.19 29.90
C LYS A 148 1.15 -13.18 30.17
N LYS A 149 0.69 -13.92 29.15
CA LYS A 149 -0.44 -14.86 29.24
C LYS A 149 -0.02 -16.32 29.00
N GLN A 150 1.27 -16.57 28.80
CA GLN A 150 1.91 -17.88 28.94
C GLN A 150 2.55 -17.95 30.31
#